data_AF-A0A941ZIC6-F1
#
_entry.id   AF-A0A941ZIC6-F1
#
_cell.length_a   1.000
_cell.length_b   1.000
_cell.length_c   1.000
_cell.angle_alpha   90.00
_cell.angle_beta   90.00
_cell.angle_gamma   90.00
#
_symmetry.space_group_name_H-M   'P 1'
#
loop_
_entity.id
_entity.type
_entity.pdbx_description
1 polymer ?
#
loop_
_entity_poly.entity_id
_entity_poly.type
_entity_poly.pdbx_seq_one_letter_code
_entity_poly.pdbx_strand_id
1 'polypeptide(L)'
;MDSLPWLHAFDVLQNEEILKERAKQTVPSLGGLAALPLEQACMQLDKALRTVFYPTAQCLSILKRLIGVAHAHCMSVYPDSKAFLAGVYSLKPPLPEFALPICLTGLAGVGKTELLRAFRRVLDTDSKLMLDGQHPFPICRTWQVTVLARSTPKDVLRTLCQSEGSPSALVEKCRKLAYRDSVSLLMADEFQFATGSESANARVSQMLLSLCYIGVPFVFAANYSLIRRLQRRPGEEQQRLLSTPIILCPDSPNSADWQNTLKTQRDILPDYFIFDPVQDAVTLHAYTAGRKRAMAHLLLLAFRSEYPKGGKVDCQALRRAYHSTEHGGYREETERLVAQAIQKRPDPGRKDLWCPFPLEADASVEFLNASIAARDARVAEAEITAALTQAERRATLELKQESLKHANSGHVVPLHKKAKVTADELKRNANMFRDQI
;
A
#
# COMPACT_ATOMS: atom_id res chain seq x y z
N MET A 1 -35.55 -9.58 15.29
CA MET A 1 -35.46 -9.11 13.89
C MET A 1 -34.30 -9.85 13.28
N ASP A 2 -34.56 -10.80 12.41
CA ASP A 2 -33.48 -11.50 11.70
C ASP A 2 -32.73 -10.46 10.87
N SER A 3 -31.42 -10.36 11.07
CA SER A 3 -30.57 -9.41 10.34
C SER A 3 -30.68 -9.71 8.84
N LEU A 4 -30.97 -8.70 8.02
CA LEU A 4 -31.05 -8.85 6.57
C LEU A 4 -29.72 -9.45 6.05
N PRO A 5 -29.75 -10.50 5.22
CA PRO A 5 -28.55 -11.25 4.84
C PRO A 5 -27.45 -10.41 4.16
N TRP A 6 -27.83 -9.33 3.48
CA TRP A 6 -26.89 -8.38 2.86
C TRP A 6 -26.28 -7.38 3.85
N LEU A 7 -26.87 -7.17 5.03
CA LEU A 7 -26.36 -6.24 6.05
C LEU A 7 -25.43 -6.91 7.07
N HIS A 8 -25.64 -8.19 7.37
CA HIS A 8 -24.89 -8.91 8.41
C HIS A 8 -23.36 -8.81 8.28
N ALA A 9 -22.85 -8.79 7.04
CA ALA A 9 -21.40 -8.65 6.81
C ALA A 9 -20.85 -7.28 7.24
N PHE A 10 -21.66 -6.23 7.20
CA PHE A 10 -21.26 -4.88 7.60
C PHE A 10 -21.27 -4.70 9.13
N ASP A 11 -22.20 -5.35 9.83
CA ASP A 11 -22.31 -5.28 11.30
C ASP A 11 -21.02 -5.75 11.99
N VAL A 12 -20.45 -6.84 11.50
CA VAL A 12 -19.18 -7.40 12.02
C VAL A 12 -18.00 -6.44 11.79
N LEU A 13 -18.06 -5.62 10.74
CA LEU A 13 -16.99 -4.70 10.35
C LEU A 13 -17.04 -3.35 11.07
N GLN A 14 -18.04 -3.14 11.94
CA GLN A 14 -18.07 -2.01 12.86
C GLN A 14 -16.97 -2.12 13.94
N ASN A 15 -16.53 -3.34 14.25
CA ASN A 15 -15.40 -3.56 15.15
C ASN A 15 -14.07 -3.27 14.43
N GLU A 16 -13.35 -2.28 14.94
CA GLU A 16 -12.09 -1.81 14.35
C GLU A 16 -10.98 -2.86 14.37
N GLU A 17 -10.90 -3.70 15.39
CA GLU A 17 -9.89 -4.78 15.47
C GLU A 17 -10.14 -5.83 14.40
N ILE A 18 -11.41 -6.22 14.21
CA ILE A 18 -11.80 -7.16 13.15
C ILE A 18 -11.52 -6.57 11.78
N LEU A 19 -11.85 -5.29 11.57
CA LEU A 19 -11.55 -4.58 10.34
C LEU A 19 -10.04 -4.56 10.07
N LYS A 20 -9.24 -4.26 11.09
CA LYS A 20 -7.77 -4.22 11.00
C LYS A 20 -7.20 -5.57 10.60
N GLU A 21 -7.61 -6.64 11.27
CA GLU A 21 -7.11 -7.99 10.97
C GLU A 21 -7.54 -8.47 9.59
N ARG A 22 -8.78 -8.20 9.15
CA ARG A 22 -9.23 -8.55 7.78
C ARG A 22 -8.60 -7.71 6.68
N ALA A 23 -8.32 -6.44 6.97
CA ALA A 23 -7.69 -5.54 6.00
C ALA A 23 -6.20 -5.87 5.82
N LYS A 24 -5.53 -6.34 6.87
CA LYS A 24 -4.11 -6.68 6.88
C LYS A 24 -3.82 -7.83 5.90
N GLN A 25 -2.69 -7.73 5.21
CA GLN A 25 -2.15 -8.81 4.39
C GLN A 25 -0.72 -9.08 4.81
N THR A 26 -0.48 -10.28 5.33
CA THR A 26 0.87 -10.76 5.66
C THR A 26 1.31 -11.80 4.64
N VAL A 27 2.62 -11.94 4.50
CA VAL A 27 3.25 -13.03 3.74
C VAL A 27 4.12 -13.80 4.75
N PRO A 28 4.14 -15.14 4.71
CA PRO A 28 5.10 -15.91 5.51
C PRO A 28 6.52 -15.46 5.22
N SER A 29 7.39 -15.48 6.22
CA SER A 29 8.80 -15.16 6.02
C SER A 29 9.40 -16.09 4.95
N LEU A 30 10.14 -15.52 4.00
CA LEU A 30 10.72 -16.26 2.90
C LEU A 30 11.94 -17.06 3.40
N GLY A 31 11.78 -18.38 3.46
CA GLY A 31 12.88 -19.31 3.75
C GLY A 31 13.60 -19.79 2.49
N GLY A 32 14.81 -20.35 2.67
CA GLY A 32 15.51 -21.06 1.60
C GLY A 32 16.04 -20.19 0.47
N LEU A 33 16.01 -18.85 0.60
CA LEU A 33 16.47 -17.96 -0.46
C LEU A 33 17.91 -18.24 -0.88
N ALA A 34 18.81 -18.57 0.06
CA ALA A 34 20.23 -18.83 -0.20
C ALA A 34 20.50 -19.95 -1.24
N ALA A 35 19.53 -20.85 -1.46
CA ALA A 35 19.64 -21.92 -2.46
C ALA A 35 19.24 -21.45 -3.88
N LEU A 36 18.67 -20.25 -4.01
CA LEU A 36 18.16 -19.72 -5.26
C LEU A 36 19.20 -18.83 -5.97
N PRO A 37 19.23 -18.82 -7.30
CA PRO A 37 19.91 -17.78 -8.06
C PRO A 37 19.41 -16.38 -7.69
N LEU A 38 20.30 -15.37 -7.75
CA LEU A 38 20.01 -13.98 -7.38
C LEU A 38 18.68 -13.46 -7.94
N GLU A 39 18.47 -13.58 -9.25
CA GLU A 39 17.28 -13.05 -9.91
C GLU A 39 15.98 -13.75 -9.47
N GLN A 40 16.06 -15.04 -9.16
CA GLN A 40 14.91 -15.78 -8.63
C GLN A 40 14.59 -15.35 -7.19
N ALA A 41 15.62 -15.16 -6.36
CA ALA A 41 15.45 -14.64 -5.00
C ALA A 41 14.87 -13.23 -5.00
N CYS A 42 15.39 -12.33 -5.86
CA CYS A 42 14.87 -10.98 -6.04
C CYS A 42 13.42 -10.97 -6.54
N MET A 43 13.06 -11.85 -7.48
CA MET A 43 11.68 -11.96 -7.96
C MET A 43 10.71 -12.41 -6.85
N GLN A 44 11.10 -13.38 -6.02
CA GLN A 44 10.28 -13.81 -4.88
C GLN A 44 10.13 -12.70 -3.84
N LEU A 45 11.22 -11.98 -3.55
CA LEU A 45 11.20 -10.85 -2.63
C LEU A 45 10.32 -9.70 -3.13
N ASP A 46 10.45 -9.30 -4.40
CA ASP A 46 9.62 -8.24 -5.00
C ASP A 46 8.13 -8.61 -4.91
N LYS A 47 7.78 -9.87 -5.21
CA LYS A 47 6.40 -10.37 -5.07
C LYS A 47 5.91 -10.27 -3.62
N ALA A 48 6.72 -10.68 -2.65
CA ALA A 48 6.34 -10.62 -1.23
C ALA A 48 6.17 -9.17 -0.75
N LEU A 49 7.12 -8.29 -1.06
CA LEU A 49 7.07 -6.86 -0.70
C LEU A 49 5.87 -6.13 -1.31
N ARG A 50 5.44 -6.51 -2.52
CA ARG A 50 4.23 -5.97 -3.17
C ARG A 50 2.93 -6.54 -2.62
N THR A 51 2.97 -7.68 -1.96
CA THR A 51 1.79 -8.36 -1.43
C THR A 51 1.48 -7.90 0.00
N VAL A 52 2.51 -7.59 0.78
CA VAL A 52 2.33 -7.23 2.19
C VAL A 52 1.62 -5.89 2.34
N PHE A 53 0.70 -5.80 3.29
CA PHE A 53 -0.06 -4.58 3.57
C PHE A 53 -0.37 -4.47 5.06
N TYR A 54 0.14 -3.40 5.68
CA TYR A 54 -0.25 -2.98 7.02
C TYR A 54 -1.31 -1.88 6.93
N PRO A 55 -2.52 -2.06 7.49
CA PRO A 55 -3.56 -1.05 7.50
C PRO A 55 -3.27 0.00 8.59
N THR A 56 -2.76 1.16 8.17
CA THR A 56 -2.50 2.31 9.05
C THR A 56 -3.81 2.94 9.54
N ALA A 57 -3.77 3.78 10.56
CA ALA A 57 -4.96 4.46 11.08
C ALA A 57 -5.68 5.25 9.99
N GLN A 58 -4.93 5.92 9.10
CA GLN A 58 -5.50 6.60 7.93
C GLN A 58 -6.20 5.61 6.99
N CYS A 59 -5.58 4.47 6.68
CA CYS A 59 -6.21 3.43 5.87
C CYS A 59 -7.50 2.91 6.51
N LEU A 60 -7.51 2.64 7.82
CA LEU A 60 -8.68 2.16 8.55
C LEU A 60 -9.82 3.19 8.53
N SER A 61 -9.51 4.47 8.74
CA SER A 61 -10.48 5.56 8.64
C SER A 61 -11.13 5.63 7.25
N ILE A 62 -10.33 5.52 6.19
CA ILE A 62 -10.83 5.50 4.82
C ILE A 62 -11.69 4.25 4.58
N LEU A 63 -11.25 3.07 5.02
CA LEU A 63 -12.03 1.83 4.90
C LEU A 63 -13.38 1.95 5.61
N LYS A 64 -13.40 2.44 6.85
CA LYS A 64 -14.64 2.69 7.61
C LYS A 64 -15.59 3.61 6.84
N ARG A 65 -15.07 4.70 6.26
CA ARG A 65 -15.88 5.61 5.43
C ARG A 65 -16.47 4.89 4.21
N LEU A 66 -15.68 4.11 3.48
CA LEU A 66 -16.16 3.38 2.31
C LEU A 66 -17.16 2.28 2.69
N ILE A 67 -16.94 1.57 3.80
CA ILE A 67 -17.85 0.56 4.36
C ILE A 67 -19.16 1.22 4.76
N GLY A 68 -19.13 2.39 5.39
CA GLY A 68 -20.32 3.15 5.75
C GLY A 68 -21.15 3.57 4.53
N VAL A 69 -20.50 3.98 3.45
CA VAL A 69 -21.17 4.30 2.17
C VAL A 69 -21.82 3.06 1.56
N ALA A 70 -21.08 1.95 1.49
CA ALA A 70 -21.59 0.69 0.97
C ALA A 70 -22.77 0.16 1.80
N HIS A 71 -22.67 0.25 3.13
CA HIS A 71 -23.72 -0.14 4.07
C HIS A 71 -24.98 0.71 3.89
N ALA A 72 -24.85 2.04 3.85
CA ALA A 72 -25.97 2.95 3.64
C ALA A 72 -26.68 2.70 2.29
N HIS A 73 -25.92 2.37 1.24
CA HIS A 73 -26.48 1.97 -0.04
C HIS A 73 -27.28 0.68 0.07
N CYS A 74 -26.71 -0.37 0.67
CA CYS A 74 -27.41 -1.64 0.86
C CYS A 74 -28.70 -1.47 1.67
N MET A 75 -28.67 -0.69 2.76
CA MET A 75 -29.87 -0.41 3.56
C MET A 75 -30.95 0.31 2.77
N SER A 76 -30.58 1.27 1.92
CA SER A 76 -31.52 2.06 1.14
C SER A 76 -32.12 1.29 -0.05
N VAL A 77 -31.32 0.43 -0.69
CA VAL A 77 -31.70 -0.24 -1.95
C VAL A 77 -32.32 -1.61 -1.69
N TYR A 78 -31.95 -2.27 -0.59
CA TYR A 78 -32.42 -3.60 -0.22
C TYR A 78 -33.07 -3.55 1.17
N PRO A 79 -34.31 -3.02 1.29
CA PRO A 79 -34.96 -2.88 2.60
C PRO A 79 -35.46 -4.22 3.15
N ASP A 80 -35.90 -5.13 2.29
CA ASP A 80 -36.38 -6.47 2.66
C ASP A 80 -36.34 -7.43 1.47
N SER A 81 -36.53 -8.74 1.75
CA SER A 81 -36.41 -9.80 0.74
C SER A 81 -37.46 -9.70 -0.36
N LYS A 82 -38.66 -9.18 -0.05
CA LYS A 82 -39.75 -9.03 -1.00
C LYS A 82 -39.47 -7.89 -1.97
N ALA A 83 -39.00 -6.75 -1.46
CA ALA A 83 -38.55 -5.61 -2.25
C ALA A 83 -37.34 -5.96 -3.13
N PHE A 84 -36.40 -6.74 -2.59
CA PHE A 84 -35.28 -7.28 -3.38
C PHE A 84 -35.79 -8.09 -4.58
N LEU A 85 -36.62 -9.12 -4.36
CA LEU A 85 -37.14 -9.97 -5.42
C LEU A 85 -37.95 -9.16 -6.46
N ALA A 86 -38.80 -8.24 -6.01
CA ALA A 86 -39.55 -7.36 -6.91
C ALA A 86 -38.62 -6.52 -7.80
N GLY A 87 -37.52 -6.01 -7.25
CA GLY A 87 -36.53 -5.26 -8.01
C GLY A 87 -35.72 -6.10 -8.99
N VAL A 88 -35.42 -7.37 -8.67
CA VAL A 88 -34.71 -8.31 -9.55
C VAL A 88 -35.51 -8.58 -10.82
N TYR A 89 -36.82 -8.77 -10.70
CA TYR A 89 -37.70 -9.03 -11.84
C TYR A 89 -38.25 -7.76 -12.49
N SER A 90 -37.94 -6.58 -11.95
CA SER A 90 -38.33 -5.30 -12.54
C SER A 90 -37.57 -5.02 -13.84
N LEU A 91 -38.24 -4.38 -14.79
CA LEU A 91 -37.59 -3.83 -15.99
C LEU A 91 -36.54 -2.78 -15.64
N LYS A 92 -36.79 -2.00 -14.58
CA LYS A 92 -35.88 -0.97 -14.05
C LYS A 92 -35.63 -1.24 -12.57
N PRO A 93 -34.43 -1.70 -12.17
CA PRO A 93 -34.12 -1.93 -10.76
C PRO A 93 -34.12 -0.59 -10.01
N PRO A 94 -34.48 -0.57 -8.71
CA PRO A 94 -34.59 0.64 -7.89
C PRO A 94 -33.22 1.18 -7.44
N LEU A 95 -32.27 1.27 -8.38
CA LEU A 95 -31.01 1.97 -8.18
C LEU A 95 -31.18 3.46 -8.50
N PRO A 96 -30.45 4.36 -7.81
CA PRO A 96 -30.35 5.77 -8.21
C PRO A 96 -30.01 5.93 -9.70
N GLU A 97 -30.51 6.97 -10.35
CA GLU A 97 -30.14 7.25 -11.76
C GLU A 97 -28.67 7.63 -11.91
N PHE A 98 -28.11 8.26 -10.88
CA PHE A 98 -26.73 8.73 -10.84
C PHE A 98 -26.18 8.64 -9.42
N ALA A 99 -24.98 8.06 -9.28
CA ALA A 99 -24.23 8.01 -8.03
C ALA A 99 -22.95 8.85 -8.14
N LEU A 100 -22.79 9.82 -7.22
CA LEU A 100 -21.57 10.63 -7.15
C LEU A 100 -20.38 9.74 -6.74
N PRO A 101 -19.25 9.83 -7.46
CA PRO A 101 -18.08 9.05 -7.14
C PRO A 101 -17.30 9.68 -5.98
N ILE A 102 -16.59 8.83 -5.23
CA ILE A 102 -15.61 9.20 -4.24
C ILE A 102 -14.23 9.20 -4.93
N CYS A 103 -13.52 10.32 -4.83
CA CYS A 103 -12.20 10.45 -5.45
C CYS A 103 -11.11 10.10 -4.44
N LEU A 104 -10.52 8.90 -4.52
CA LEU A 104 -9.37 8.53 -3.71
C LEU A 104 -8.07 9.01 -4.39
N THR A 105 -7.43 10.02 -3.82
CA THR A 105 -6.20 10.59 -4.37
C THR A 105 -5.03 10.55 -3.39
N GLY A 106 -3.82 10.79 -3.90
CA GLY A 106 -2.58 10.72 -3.12
C GLY A 106 -1.37 10.58 -4.03
N LEU A 107 -0.18 10.71 -3.45
CA LEU A 107 1.08 10.52 -4.18
C LEU A 107 1.17 9.13 -4.83
N ALA A 108 1.94 9.04 -5.92
CA ALA A 108 2.25 7.76 -6.51
C ALA A 108 3.04 6.90 -5.51
N GLY A 109 2.63 5.64 -5.34
CA GLY A 109 3.31 4.71 -4.45
C GLY A 109 2.97 4.82 -2.95
N VAL A 110 1.99 5.65 -2.56
CA VAL A 110 1.57 5.78 -1.15
C VAL A 110 0.69 4.62 -0.65
N GLY A 111 0.03 3.87 -1.55
CA GLY A 111 -0.76 2.68 -1.18
C GLY A 111 -2.23 2.66 -1.60
N LYS A 112 -2.68 3.56 -2.51
CA LYS A 112 -4.08 3.63 -2.97
C LYS A 112 -4.63 2.29 -3.49
N THR A 113 -3.89 1.62 -4.37
CA THR A 113 -4.29 0.33 -4.93
C THR A 113 -4.37 -0.76 -3.86
N GLU A 114 -3.43 -0.81 -2.92
CA GLU A 114 -3.47 -1.78 -1.82
C GLU A 114 -4.63 -1.51 -0.85
N LEU A 115 -5.01 -0.24 -0.66
CA LEU A 115 -6.18 0.13 0.12
C LEU A 115 -7.48 -0.36 -0.53
N LEU A 116 -7.63 -0.22 -1.85
CA LEU A 116 -8.80 -0.77 -2.56
C LEU A 116 -8.82 -2.30 -2.53
N ARG A 117 -7.65 -2.95 -2.63
CA ARG A 117 -7.55 -4.41 -2.44
C ARG A 117 -7.90 -4.82 -1.01
N ALA A 118 -7.51 -4.03 -0.01
CA ALA A 118 -7.89 -4.27 1.39
C ALA A 118 -9.40 -4.16 1.59
N PHE A 119 -10.04 -3.15 1.00
CA PHE A 119 -11.50 -3.03 1.02
C PHE A 119 -12.19 -4.26 0.45
N ARG A 120 -11.69 -4.75 -0.70
CA ARG A 120 -12.17 -5.99 -1.31
C ARG A 120 -12.00 -7.20 -0.39
N ARG A 121 -10.81 -7.40 0.19
CA ARG A 121 -10.56 -8.51 1.15
C ARG A 121 -11.50 -8.48 2.35
N VAL A 122 -11.84 -7.29 2.83
CA VAL A 122 -12.70 -7.10 4.01
C VAL A 122 -14.16 -7.48 3.72
N LEU A 123 -14.67 -7.19 2.52
CA LEU A 123 -16.08 -7.36 2.15
C LEU A 123 -16.38 -8.59 1.29
N ASP A 124 -15.46 -9.03 0.44
CA ASP A 124 -15.69 -10.19 -0.42
C ASP A 124 -15.64 -11.47 0.43
N THR A 125 -16.82 -11.93 0.81
CA THR A 125 -17.03 -13.28 1.33
C THR A 125 -18.04 -13.92 0.39
N ASP A 126 -17.60 -14.89 -0.39
CA ASP A 126 -18.46 -15.62 -1.32
C ASP A 126 -19.66 -16.14 -0.55
N SER A 127 -20.82 -15.55 -0.83
CA SER A 127 -22.07 -15.87 -0.16
C SER A 127 -23.18 -15.91 -1.19
N LYS A 128 -24.10 -16.84 -0.98
CA LYS A 128 -25.31 -16.99 -1.78
C LYS A 128 -26.50 -16.71 -0.89
N LEU A 129 -27.44 -15.97 -1.43
CA LEU A 129 -28.68 -15.62 -0.78
C LEU A 129 -29.79 -16.54 -1.28
N MET A 130 -30.43 -17.26 -0.35
CA MET A 130 -31.62 -18.06 -0.62
C MET A 130 -32.84 -17.33 -0.05
N LEU A 131 -33.70 -16.78 -0.90
CA LEU A 131 -34.90 -16.05 -0.47
C LEU A 131 -36.20 -16.83 -0.65
N ASP A 132 -36.28 -17.65 -1.69
CA ASP A 132 -37.48 -18.39 -2.10
C ASP A 132 -37.30 -19.93 -1.99
N GLY A 133 -36.15 -20.38 -1.49
CA GLY A 133 -35.80 -21.81 -1.42
C GLY A 133 -35.49 -22.47 -2.76
N GLN A 134 -35.60 -21.75 -3.89
CA GLN A 134 -35.46 -22.30 -5.25
C GLN A 134 -34.26 -21.72 -6.00
N HIS A 135 -33.95 -20.43 -5.80
CA HIS A 135 -32.93 -19.74 -6.59
C HIS A 135 -31.87 -19.07 -5.69
N PRO A 136 -30.62 -19.55 -5.72
CA PRO A 136 -29.52 -18.86 -5.05
C PRO A 136 -29.12 -17.61 -5.84
N PHE A 137 -29.21 -16.44 -5.21
CA PHE A 137 -28.65 -15.20 -5.75
C PHE A 137 -27.21 -15.01 -5.25
N PRO A 138 -26.24 -14.68 -6.12
CA PRO A 138 -24.89 -14.38 -5.68
C PRO A 138 -24.87 -13.05 -4.93
N ILE A 139 -24.11 -12.98 -3.83
CA ILE A 139 -23.80 -11.71 -3.15
C ILE A 139 -22.37 -11.31 -3.57
N CYS A 140 -22.27 -10.45 -4.57
CA CYS A 140 -21.03 -9.83 -5.02
C CYS A 140 -20.94 -8.42 -4.44
N ARG A 141 -20.33 -8.28 -3.24
CA ARG A 141 -20.35 -6.99 -2.53
C ARG A 141 -19.57 -5.89 -3.26
N THR A 142 -18.54 -6.25 -4.02
CA THR A 142 -17.69 -5.27 -4.70
C THR A 142 -17.52 -5.58 -6.18
N TRP A 143 -17.58 -4.55 -7.00
CA TRP A 143 -17.12 -4.60 -8.39
C TRP A 143 -15.80 -3.86 -8.53
N GLN A 144 -14.90 -4.39 -9.36
CA GLN A 144 -13.61 -3.77 -9.64
C GLN A 144 -13.39 -3.63 -11.14
N VAL A 145 -13.05 -2.43 -11.57
CA VAL A 145 -12.61 -2.13 -12.93
C VAL A 145 -11.17 -1.66 -12.89
N THR A 146 -10.31 -2.31 -13.68
CA THR A 146 -8.96 -1.82 -13.94
C THR A 146 -8.90 -1.34 -15.38
N VAL A 147 -8.60 -0.07 -15.58
CA VAL A 147 -8.57 0.53 -16.93
C VAL A 147 -7.24 0.25 -17.59
N LEU A 148 -7.28 -0.36 -18.77
CA LEU A 148 -6.11 -0.62 -19.58
C LEU A 148 -5.83 0.56 -20.52
N ALA A 149 -4.63 0.58 -21.09
CA ALA A 149 -4.28 1.58 -22.09
C ALA A 149 -5.28 1.55 -23.26
N ARG A 150 -5.75 2.74 -23.68
CA ARG A 150 -6.71 2.95 -24.78
C ARG A 150 -8.14 2.42 -24.55
N SER A 151 -8.51 2.02 -23.34
CA SER A 151 -9.90 1.64 -23.04
C SER A 151 -10.88 2.79 -23.32
N THR A 152 -12.06 2.42 -23.80
CA THR A 152 -13.22 3.32 -24.01
C THR A 152 -14.26 3.14 -22.89
N PRO A 153 -15.24 4.06 -22.74
CA PRO A 153 -16.36 3.86 -21.82
C PRO A 153 -17.09 2.53 -22.06
N LYS A 154 -17.23 2.13 -23.33
CA LYS A 154 -17.86 0.86 -23.71
C LYS A 154 -17.08 -0.34 -23.16
N ASP A 155 -15.75 -0.31 -23.24
CA ASP A 155 -14.92 -1.43 -22.79
C ASP A 155 -15.04 -1.65 -21.28
N VAL A 156 -15.08 -0.56 -20.50
CA VAL A 156 -15.27 -0.63 -19.04
C VAL A 156 -16.62 -1.25 -18.67
N LEU A 157 -17.70 -0.81 -19.32
CA LEU A 157 -19.03 -1.36 -19.06
C LEU A 157 -19.12 -2.83 -19.49
N ARG A 158 -18.49 -3.16 -20.63
CA ARG A 158 -18.41 -4.54 -21.15
C ARG A 158 -17.69 -5.47 -20.18
N THR A 159 -16.63 -5.01 -19.49
CA THR A 159 -15.93 -5.80 -18.46
C THR A 159 -16.86 -6.16 -17.30
N LEU A 160 -17.78 -5.27 -16.91
CA LEU A 160 -18.70 -5.51 -15.80
C LEU A 160 -19.85 -6.46 -16.17
N CYS A 161 -20.47 -6.28 -17.35
CA CYS A 161 -21.64 -7.07 -17.74
C CYS A 161 -21.37 -8.23 -18.70
N GLN A 162 -20.12 -8.38 -19.16
CA GLN A 162 -19.67 -9.40 -20.12
C GLN A 162 -20.60 -9.52 -21.35
N SER A 163 -20.97 -8.36 -21.91
CA SER A 163 -21.98 -8.27 -22.96
C SER A 163 -21.64 -7.24 -24.01
N GLU A 164 -22.09 -7.49 -25.24
CA GLU A 164 -22.08 -6.50 -26.32
C GLU A 164 -23.32 -5.62 -26.30
N GLY A 165 -23.19 -4.41 -26.86
CA GLY A 165 -24.29 -3.46 -26.97
C GLY A 165 -23.86 -2.01 -27.20
N SER A 166 -24.84 -1.11 -27.27
CA SER A 166 -24.62 0.34 -27.17
C SER A 166 -24.29 0.74 -25.72
N PRO A 167 -23.61 1.87 -25.47
CA PRO A 167 -23.29 2.30 -24.10
C PRO A 167 -24.52 2.38 -23.17
N SER A 168 -25.66 2.88 -23.67
CA SER A 168 -26.90 2.94 -22.89
C SER A 168 -27.42 1.54 -22.51
N ALA A 169 -27.45 0.61 -23.46
CA ALA A 169 -27.87 -0.78 -23.20
C ALA A 169 -26.92 -1.49 -22.22
N LEU A 170 -25.61 -1.20 -22.29
CA LEU A 170 -24.64 -1.74 -21.35
C LEU A 170 -24.83 -1.16 -19.94
N VAL A 171 -25.12 0.13 -19.80
CA VAL A 171 -25.46 0.73 -18.49
C VAL A 171 -26.70 0.06 -17.92
N GLU A 172 -27.79 -0.08 -18.68
CA GLU A 172 -29.01 -0.75 -18.22
C GLU A 172 -28.76 -2.20 -17.78
N LYS A 173 -27.93 -2.93 -18.52
CA LYS A 173 -27.54 -4.30 -18.15
C LYS A 173 -26.68 -4.33 -16.89
N CYS A 174 -25.71 -3.42 -16.76
CA CYS A 174 -24.90 -3.27 -15.55
C CYS A 174 -25.78 -2.97 -14.34
N ARG A 175 -26.79 -2.09 -14.47
CA ARG A 175 -27.74 -1.78 -13.40
C ARG A 175 -28.50 -3.02 -12.93
N LYS A 176 -29.01 -3.83 -13.88
CA LYS A 176 -29.72 -5.07 -13.56
C LYS A 176 -28.83 -6.08 -12.84
N LEU A 177 -27.61 -6.28 -13.35
CA LEU A 177 -26.65 -7.21 -12.75
C LEU A 177 -26.21 -6.73 -11.36
N ALA A 178 -25.90 -5.44 -11.22
CA ALA A 178 -25.48 -4.87 -9.95
C ALA A 178 -26.56 -5.03 -8.86
N TYR A 179 -27.82 -4.76 -9.23
CA TYR A 179 -28.93 -4.94 -8.31
C TYR A 179 -29.12 -6.41 -7.91
N ARG A 180 -29.16 -7.31 -8.90
CA ARG A 180 -29.31 -8.76 -8.69
C ARG A 180 -28.18 -9.33 -7.82
N ASP A 181 -26.95 -8.90 -8.05
CA ASP A 181 -25.77 -9.42 -7.37
C ASP A 181 -25.49 -8.69 -6.04
N SER A 182 -26.39 -7.81 -5.60
CA SER A 182 -26.27 -7.05 -4.35
C SER A 182 -24.97 -6.25 -4.23
N VAL A 183 -24.56 -5.60 -5.33
CA VAL A 183 -23.30 -4.83 -5.38
C VAL A 183 -23.41 -3.59 -4.50
N SER A 184 -22.54 -3.51 -3.50
CA SER A 184 -22.53 -2.44 -2.50
C SER A 184 -21.62 -1.27 -2.85
N LEU A 185 -20.53 -1.55 -3.58
CA LEU A 185 -19.57 -0.54 -4.02
C LEU A 185 -18.89 -0.95 -5.33
N LEU A 186 -18.72 0.01 -6.23
CA LEU A 186 -17.86 -0.10 -7.39
C LEU A 186 -16.50 0.55 -7.09
N MET A 187 -15.41 -0.11 -7.49
CA MET A 187 -14.05 0.40 -7.41
C MET A 187 -13.47 0.49 -8.81
N ALA A 188 -12.77 1.57 -9.11
CA ALA A 188 -12.07 1.68 -10.38
C ALA A 188 -10.67 2.27 -10.21
N ASP A 189 -9.69 1.56 -10.74
CA ASP A 189 -8.26 1.85 -10.56
C ASP A 189 -7.57 2.01 -11.92
N GLU A 190 -6.37 2.61 -11.90
CA GLU A 190 -5.46 2.72 -13.04
C GLU A 190 -5.94 3.59 -14.23
N PHE A 191 -6.87 4.53 -14.02
CA PHE A 191 -7.35 5.45 -15.07
C PHE A 191 -6.26 6.39 -15.63
N GLN A 192 -5.13 6.54 -14.93
CA GLN A 192 -3.96 7.25 -15.46
C GLN A 192 -3.46 6.66 -16.79
N PHE A 193 -3.63 5.36 -17.07
CA PHE A 193 -3.13 4.74 -18.29
C PHE A 193 -4.00 4.94 -19.54
N ALA A 194 -5.23 5.44 -19.38
CA ALA A 194 -6.09 5.78 -20.51
C ALA A 194 -5.56 6.99 -21.32
N THR A 195 -4.52 7.68 -20.82
CA THR A 195 -4.22 9.07 -21.14
C THR A 195 -3.20 9.35 -22.25
N GLY A 196 -3.05 8.44 -23.21
CA GLY A 196 -2.03 8.55 -24.28
C GLY A 196 -2.22 9.66 -25.33
N SER A 197 -3.24 10.52 -25.23
CA SER A 197 -3.50 11.61 -26.18
C SER A 197 -4.22 12.82 -25.54
N GLU A 198 -4.28 13.96 -26.24
CA GLU A 198 -4.97 15.17 -25.79
C GLU A 198 -6.49 14.96 -25.62
N SER A 199 -7.09 14.14 -26.48
CA SER A 199 -8.48 13.66 -26.37
C SER A 199 -8.73 12.72 -25.18
N ALA A 200 -7.68 12.27 -24.50
CA ALA A 200 -7.80 11.25 -23.48
C ALA A 200 -8.32 11.77 -22.13
N ASN A 201 -8.21 13.08 -21.88
CA ASN A 201 -8.79 13.69 -20.68
C ASN A 201 -10.32 13.64 -20.71
N ALA A 202 -10.92 13.99 -21.85
CA ALA A 202 -12.37 13.89 -22.05
C ALA A 202 -12.84 12.43 -21.96
N ARG A 203 -12.05 11.50 -22.51
CA ARG A 203 -12.35 10.07 -22.46
C ARG A 203 -12.39 9.55 -21.02
N VAL A 204 -11.40 9.89 -20.18
CA VAL A 204 -11.40 9.48 -18.77
C VAL A 204 -12.62 10.02 -18.03
N SER A 205 -12.96 11.30 -18.21
CA SER A 205 -14.17 11.86 -17.61
C SER A 205 -15.43 11.13 -18.07
N GLN A 206 -15.57 10.85 -19.37
CA GLN A 206 -16.70 10.09 -19.91
C GLN A 206 -16.78 8.67 -19.35
N MET A 207 -15.63 8.00 -19.17
CA MET A 207 -15.57 6.67 -18.55
C MET A 207 -16.05 6.73 -17.10
N LEU A 208 -15.54 7.66 -16.30
CA LEU A 208 -15.96 7.83 -14.90
C LEU A 208 -17.44 8.19 -14.79
N LEU A 209 -17.93 9.11 -15.62
CA LEU A 209 -19.35 9.48 -15.66
C LEU A 209 -20.24 8.32 -16.08
N SER A 210 -19.80 7.47 -17.01
CA SER A 210 -20.57 6.28 -17.41
C SER A 210 -20.77 5.29 -16.27
N LEU A 211 -19.80 5.19 -15.36
CA LEU A 211 -19.91 4.37 -14.15
C LEU A 211 -20.91 4.97 -13.16
N CYS A 212 -20.97 6.30 -13.04
CA CYS A 212 -21.94 6.98 -12.19
C CYS A 212 -23.40 6.68 -12.58
N TYR A 213 -23.69 6.50 -13.87
CA TYR A 213 -25.03 6.15 -14.37
C TYR A 213 -25.46 4.70 -14.05
N ILE A 214 -24.56 3.86 -13.51
CA ILE A 214 -24.93 2.54 -12.96
C ILE A 214 -25.73 2.70 -11.66
N GLY A 215 -25.58 3.82 -10.93
CA GLY A 215 -26.34 4.07 -9.71
C GLY A 215 -25.84 3.32 -8.47
N VAL A 216 -24.70 2.63 -8.57
CA VAL A 216 -23.98 2.05 -7.43
C VAL A 216 -22.94 3.05 -6.93
N PRO A 217 -22.76 3.26 -5.62
CA PRO A 217 -21.73 4.14 -5.11
C PRO A 217 -20.35 3.67 -5.58
N PHE A 218 -19.53 4.62 -5.99
CA PHE A 218 -18.33 4.35 -6.77
C PHE A 218 -17.13 5.07 -6.16
N VAL A 219 -15.99 4.40 -6.00
CA VAL A 219 -14.70 5.02 -5.67
C VAL A 219 -13.70 4.83 -6.81
N PHE A 220 -13.03 5.91 -7.23
CA PHE A 220 -11.92 5.82 -8.17
C PHE A 220 -10.60 6.29 -7.57
N ALA A 221 -9.54 5.53 -7.84
CA ALA A 221 -8.19 5.91 -7.45
C ALA A 221 -7.53 6.78 -8.53
N ALA A 222 -6.95 7.91 -8.12
CA ALA A 222 -6.31 8.85 -9.03
C ALA A 222 -5.03 9.45 -8.44
N ASN A 223 -3.96 9.51 -9.25
CA ASN A 223 -2.78 10.31 -8.90
C ASN A 223 -3.05 11.80 -9.12
N TYR A 224 -2.27 12.69 -8.50
CA TYR A 224 -2.44 14.14 -8.65
C TYR A 224 -2.36 14.63 -10.10
N SER A 225 -1.59 13.95 -10.95
CA SER A 225 -1.55 14.22 -12.39
C SER A 225 -2.91 14.06 -13.07
N LEU A 226 -3.68 13.03 -12.70
CA LEU A 226 -5.03 12.81 -13.21
C LEU A 226 -6.00 13.85 -12.64
N ILE A 227 -5.91 14.14 -11.34
CA ILE A 227 -6.76 15.17 -10.72
C ILE A 227 -6.61 16.52 -11.41
N ARG A 228 -5.37 16.96 -11.68
CA ARG A 228 -5.12 18.22 -12.38
C ARG A 228 -5.70 18.26 -13.79
N ARG A 229 -5.82 17.11 -14.45
CA ARG A 229 -6.48 17.00 -15.76
C ARG A 229 -8.00 17.10 -15.60
N LEU A 230 -8.56 16.45 -14.59
CA LEU A 230 -9.99 16.55 -14.26
C LEU A 230 -10.38 17.99 -13.84
N GLN A 231 -9.52 18.70 -13.12
CA GLN A 231 -9.71 20.12 -12.76
C GLN A 231 -9.69 21.10 -13.95
N ARG A 232 -9.30 20.63 -15.16
CA ARG A 232 -9.38 21.44 -16.39
C ARG A 232 -10.66 21.19 -17.19
N ARG A 233 -11.50 20.27 -16.74
CA ARG A 233 -12.78 19.94 -17.40
C ARG A 233 -13.83 21.03 -17.14
N PRO A 234 -14.96 21.05 -17.86
CA PRO A 234 -16.05 21.97 -17.55
C PRO A 234 -16.48 21.85 -16.07
N GLY A 235 -16.91 22.96 -15.47
CA GLY A 235 -17.22 23.03 -14.04
C GLY A 235 -18.24 21.98 -13.57
N GLU A 236 -19.21 21.64 -14.42
CA GLU A 236 -20.19 20.58 -14.15
C GLU A 236 -19.53 19.20 -13.98
N GLU A 237 -18.62 18.81 -14.87
CA GLU A 237 -17.88 17.54 -14.74
C GLU A 237 -17.01 17.54 -13.48
N GLN A 238 -16.39 18.68 -13.16
CA GLN A 238 -15.58 18.81 -11.95
C GLN A 238 -16.41 18.60 -10.69
N GLN A 239 -17.57 19.27 -10.60
CA GLN A 239 -18.49 19.13 -9.47
C GLN A 239 -19.01 17.69 -9.35
N ARG A 240 -19.26 17.01 -10.47
CA ARG A 240 -19.71 15.62 -10.47
C ARG A 240 -18.61 14.61 -10.11
N LEU A 241 -17.34 14.86 -10.43
CA LEU A 241 -16.25 13.89 -10.26
C LEU A 241 -15.34 14.16 -9.04
N LEU A 242 -15.23 15.42 -8.60
CA LEU A 242 -14.24 15.86 -7.61
C LEU A 242 -14.87 16.46 -6.34
N SER A 243 -16.18 16.33 -6.13
CA SER A 243 -16.88 16.88 -4.96
C SER A 243 -16.49 16.24 -3.63
N THR A 244 -16.09 14.98 -3.64
CA THR A 244 -15.86 14.17 -2.42
C THR A 244 -14.47 13.53 -2.43
N PRO A 245 -13.39 14.33 -2.39
CA PRO A 245 -12.04 13.79 -2.37
C PRO A 245 -11.72 13.13 -1.01
N ILE A 246 -10.95 12.05 -1.08
CA ILE A 246 -10.25 11.42 0.02
C ILE A 246 -8.77 11.49 -0.32
N ILE A 247 -7.98 12.16 0.52
CA ILE A 247 -6.55 12.34 0.28
C ILE A 247 -5.78 11.36 1.18
N LEU A 248 -5.10 10.41 0.55
CA LEU A 248 -4.19 9.48 1.20
C LEU A 248 -2.77 10.09 1.22
N CYS A 249 -2.29 10.38 2.42
CA CYS A 249 -0.99 11.00 2.65
C CYS A 249 0.04 9.94 3.04
N PRO A 250 1.35 10.22 2.87
CA PRO A 250 2.38 9.41 3.52
C PRO A 250 2.20 9.43 5.04
N ASP A 251 2.47 8.30 5.68
CA ASP A 251 2.46 8.19 7.13
C ASP A 251 3.63 9.00 7.72
N SER A 252 3.42 9.65 8.87
CA SER A 252 4.44 10.48 9.53
C SER A 252 5.66 9.63 9.95
N PRO A 253 6.90 10.12 9.85
CA PRO A 253 8.11 9.34 10.15
C PRO A 253 8.17 8.82 11.59
N ASN A 254 7.55 9.54 12.53
CA ASN A 254 7.53 9.19 13.95
C ASN A 254 6.28 8.39 14.33
N SER A 255 5.37 8.14 13.39
CA SER A 255 4.13 7.43 13.67
C SER A 255 4.36 5.95 13.91
N ALA A 256 3.59 5.38 14.84
CA ALA A 256 3.53 3.93 15.01
C ALA A 256 3.09 3.21 13.72
N ASP A 257 2.30 3.86 12.87
CA ASP A 257 1.84 3.34 11.59
C ASP A 257 2.99 3.13 10.60
N TRP A 258 3.90 4.10 10.50
CA TRP A 258 5.10 3.96 9.67
C TRP A 258 6.04 2.88 10.22
N GLN A 259 6.27 2.88 11.53
CA GLN A 259 7.10 1.87 12.20
C GLN A 259 6.55 0.45 12.01
N ASN A 260 5.23 0.26 12.14
CA ASN A 260 4.59 -1.03 11.91
C ASN A 260 4.61 -1.45 10.44
N THR A 261 4.55 -0.49 9.51
CA THR A 261 4.74 -0.77 8.08
C THR A 261 6.15 -1.27 7.80
N LEU A 262 7.17 -0.61 8.36
CA LEU A 262 8.57 -1.02 8.25
C LEU A 262 8.82 -2.40 8.88
N LYS A 263 8.26 -2.64 10.07
CA LYS A 263 8.32 -3.94 10.74
C LYS A 263 7.72 -5.04 9.86
N THR A 264 6.54 -4.79 9.31
CA THR A 264 5.83 -5.72 8.42
C THR A 264 6.66 -6.06 7.16
N GLN A 265 7.40 -5.09 6.60
CA GLN A 265 8.30 -5.34 5.48
C GLN A 265 9.58 -6.08 5.89
N ARG A 266 10.14 -5.75 7.06
CA ARG A 266 11.30 -6.43 7.64
C ARG A 266 11.02 -7.92 7.89
N ASP A 267 9.85 -8.23 8.43
CA ASP A 267 9.46 -9.57 8.84
C ASP A 267 9.25 -10.54 7.64
N ILE A 268 9.28 -10.04 6.39
CA ILE A 268 9.34 -10.87 5.17
C ILE A 268 10.67 -11.63 5.11
N LEU A 269 11.77 -11.00 5.50
CA LEU A 269 13.12 -11.57 5.49
C LEU A 269 13.90 -11.18 6.76
N PRO A 270 13.50 -11.71 7.93
CA PRO A 270 14.08 -11.30 9.21
C PRO A 270 15.58 -11.64 9.31
N ASP A 271 16.04 -12.68 8.60
CA ASP A 271 17.44 -13.10 8.62
C ASP A 271 18.37 -12.19 7.78
N TYR A 272 17.80 -11.50 6.79
CA TYR A 272 18.53 -10.62 5.86
C TYR A 272 18.34 -9.15 6.19
N PHE A 273 17.16 -8.72 6.65
CA PHE A 273 16.86 -7.33 6.94
C PHE A 273 17.24 -6.97 8.39
N ILE A 274 18.38 -6.32 8.55
CA ILE A 274 18.97 -5.95 9.85
C ILE A 274 18.86 -4.43 10.04
N PHE A 275 17.64 -3.99 10.33
CA PHE A 275 17.36 -2.60 10.74
C PHE A 275 16.26 -2.59 11.82
N ASP A 276 16.24 -1.53 12.61
CA ASP A 276 15.25 -1.31 13.66
C ASP A 276 14.09 -0.44 13.11
N PRO A 277 12.86 -0.97 13.00
CA PRO A 277 11.72 -0.23 12.48
C PRO A 277 11.33 1.03 13.26
N VAL A 278 11.82 1.19 14.49
CA VAL A 278 11.59 2.36 15.36
C VAL A 278 12.74 3.34 15.23
N GLN A 279 13.99 2.90 15.45
CA GLN A 279 15.15 3.80 15.43
C GLN A 279 15.48 4.31 14.02
N ASP A 280 15.35 3.46 13.00
CA ASP A 280 15.70 3.81 11.63
C ASP A 280 14.53 4.46 10.87
N ALA A 281 13.36 4.58 11.51
CA ALA A 281 12.11 5.02 10.87
C ALA A 281 12.23 6.36 10.15
N VAL A 282 12.83 7.36 10.82
CA VAL A 282 13.02 8.71 10.31
C VAL A 282 13.96 8.73 9.11
N THR A 283 15.07 8.00 9.18
CA THR A 283 16.07 7.90 8.11
C THR A 283 15.48 7.22 6.88
N LEU A 284 14.75 6.11 7.05
CA LEU A 284 14.11 5.40 5.94
C LEU A 284 12.96 6.20 5.33
N HIS A 285 12.24 6.97 6.15
CA HIS A 285 11.26 7.94 5.66
C HIS A 285 11.95 9.03 4.82
N ALA A 286 13.11 9.54 5.25
CA ALA A 286 13.86 10.55 4.51
C ALA A 286 14.31 10.07 3.12
N TYR A 287 14.66 8.79 2.95
CA TYR A 287 15.02 8.22 1.66
C TYR A 287 13.83 8.08 0.69
N THR A 288 12.62 7.90 1.23
CA THR A 288 11.46 7.46 0.44
C THR A 288 10.30 8.46 0.41
N ALA A 289 10.36 9.52 1.23
CA ALA A 289 9.25 10.42 1.56
C ALA A 289 8.01 9.66 2.06
N GLY A 290 8.19 8.57 2.81
CA GLY A 290 7.10 7.73 3.34
C GLY A 290 6.33 6.96 2.27
N ARG A 291 6.83 6.91 1.03
CA ARG A 291 6.18 6.18 -0.07
C ARG A 291 6.49 4.70 0.02
N LYS A 292 5.47 3.89 0.33
CA LYS A 292 5.57 2.43 0.52
C LYS A 292 6.22 1.71 -0.67
N ARG A 293 5.91 2.14 -1.91
CA ARG A 293 6.54 1.59 -3.13
C ARG A 293 8.03 1.91 -3.23
N ALA A 294 8.44 3.13 -2.88
CA ALA A 294 9.85 3.52 -2.90
C ALA A 294 10.65 2.76 -1.83
N MET A 295 10.04 2.50 -0.67
CA MET A 295 10.62 1.68 0.39
C MET A 295 10.82 0.22 -0.03
N ALA A 296 9.78 -0.41 -0.60
CA ALA A 296 9.90 -1.77 -1.15
C ALA A 296 11.01 -1.87 -2.20
N HIS A 297 11.11 -0.87 -3.09
CA HIS A 297 12.16 -0.81 -4.10
C HIS A 297 13.56 -0.66 -3.46
N LEU A 298 13.69 0.19 -2.43
CA LEU A 298 14.95 0.38 -1.71
C LEU A 298 15.43 -0.92 -1.04
N LEU A 299 14.53 -1.64 -0.36
CA LEU A 299 14.82 -2.95 0.25
C LEU A 299 15.28 -3.97 -0.80
N LEU A 300 14.59 -4.04 -1.94
CA LEU A 300 14.92 -4.95 -3.03
C LEU A 300 16.30 -4.67 -3.61
N LEU A 301 16.64 -3.41 -3.86
CA LEU A 301 17.96 -3.02 -4.38
C LEU A 301 19.08 -3.32 -3.38
N ALA A 302 18.85 -3.05 -2.09
CA ALA A 302 19.82 -3.35 -1.06
C ALA A 302 20.05 -4.87 -0.94
N PHE A 303 18.98 -5.66 -0.96
CA PHE A 303 19.05 -7.12 -1.00
C PHE A 303 19.85 -7.60 -2.22
N ARG A 304 19.53 -7.08 -3.42
CA ARG A 304 20.22 -7.47 -4.66
C ARG A 304 21.73 -7.21 -4.60
N SER A 305 22.14 -6.15 -3.92
CA SER A 305 23.54 -5.74 -3.79
C SER A 305 24.34 -6.57 -2.78
N GLU A 306 23.68 -7.05 -1.72
CA GLU A 306 24.30 -7.80 -0.63
C GLU A 306 24.23 -9.32 -0.82
N TYR A 307 23.18 -9.80 -1.49
CA TYR A 307 22.92 -11.23 -1.68
C TYR A 307 24.11 -12.01 -2.31
N PRO A 308 24.79 -11.53 -3.38
CA PRO A 308 25.91 -12.25 -3.98
C PRO A 308 27.12 -12.44 -3.04
N LYS A 309 27.20 -11.62 -1.99
CA LYS A 309 28.29 -11.66 -1.00
C LYS A 309 27.93 -12.51 0.22
N GLY A 310 26.73 -13.10 0.24
CA GLY A 310 26.14 -13.67 1.46
C GLY A 310 25.87 -12.62 2.53
N GLY A 311 25.80 -11.34 2.14
CA GLY A 311 25.65 -10.21 3.04
C GLY A 311 24.22 -10.02 3.52
N LYS A 312 24.08 -9.33 4.66
CA LYS A 312 22.80 -8.88 5.20
C LYS A 312 22.57 -7.42 4.81
N VAL A 313 21.29 -7.04 4.74
CA VAL A 313 20.84 -5.68 4.44
C VAL A 313 20.71 -4.91 5.75
N ASP A 314 21.77 -4.16 6.08
CA ASP A 314 21.79 -3.20 7.18
C ASP A 314 21.50 -1.77 6.69
N CYS A 315 21.50 -0.80 7.61
CA CYS A 315 21.33 0.60 7.27
C CYS A 315 22.39 1.15 6.32
N GLN A 316 23.61 0.57 6.31
CA GLN A 316 24.65 0.96 5.36
C GLN A 316 24.34 0.45 3.95
N ALA A 317 23.86 -0.78 3.81
CA ALA A 317 23.40 -1.36 2.55
C ALA A 317 22.22 -0.56 1.98
N LEU A 318 21.26 -0.15 2.83
CA LEU A 318 20.15 0.71 2.44
C LEU A 318 20.63 2.08 1.97
N ARG A 319 21.61 2.66 2.66
CA ARG A 319 22.23 3.91 2.23
C ARG A 319 22.96 3.76 0.89
N ARG A 320 23.72 2.68 0.67
CA ARG A 320 24.35 2.39 -0.63
C ARG A 320 23.31 2.24 -1.73
N ALA A 321 22.21 1.52 -1.46
CA ALA A 321 21.10 1.36 -2.40
C ALA A 321 20.43 2.70 -2.73
N TYR A 322 20.23 3.58 -1.75
CA TYR A 322 19.72 4.93 -1.99
C TYR A 322 20.62 5.77 -2.91
N HIS A 323 21.94 5.62 -2.79
CA HIS A 323 22.91 6.30 -3.65
C HIS A 323 23.08 5.66 -5.02
N SER A 324 22.59 4.44 -5.24
CA SER A 324 22.67 3.74 -6.53
C SER A 324 21.96 4.50 -7.65
N THR A 325 22.39 4.23 -8.89
CA THR A 325 21.75 4.74 -10.10
C THR A 325 20.33 4.20 -10.27
N GLU A 326 20.10 2.93 -9.91
CA GLU A 326 18.80 2.26 -9.99
C GLU A 326 17.74 2.93 -9.09
N HIS A 327 18.14 3.50 -7.95
CA HIS A 327 17.23 4.26 -7.07
C HIS A 327 17.09 5.75 -7.46
N GLY A 328 17.85 6.22 -8.47
CA GLY A 328 17.96 7.64 -8.81
C GLY A 328 16.62 8.33 -9.09
N GLY A 329 15.69 7.66 -9.78
CA GLY A 329 14.36 8.22 -10.07
C GLY A 329 13.51 8.45 -8.82
N TYR A 330 13.50 7.51 -7.88
CA TYR A 330 12.80 7.70 -6.60
C TYR A 330 13.46 8.78 -5.75
N ARG A 331 14.80 8.82 -5.73
CA ARG A 331 15.59 9.82 -5.02
C ARG A 331 15.26 11.24 -5.50
N GLU A 332 15.30 11.47 -6.81
CA GLU A 332 14.98 12.77 -7.40
C GLU A 332 13.55 13.22 -7.04
N GLU A 333 12.58 12.31 -7.07
CA GLU A 333 11.21 12.62 -6.65
C GLU A 333 11.11 12.96 -5.16
N THR A 334 11.80 12.22 -4.30
CA THR A 334 11.88 12.50 -2.86
C THR A 334 12.46 13.90 -2.61
N GLU A 335 13.54 14.26 -3.31
CA GLU A 335 14.17 15.58 -3.19
C GLU A 335 13.24 16.71 -3.64
N ARG A 336 12.52 16.51 -4.75
CA ARG A 336 11.52 17.47 -5.23
C ARG A 336 10.35 17.62 -4.25
N LEU A 337 9.87 16.52 -3.67
CA LEU A 337 8.80 16.54 -2.65
C LEU A 337 9.22 17.36 -1.42
N VAL A 338 10.44 17.14 -0.93
CA VAL A 338 11.02 17.91 0.18
C VAL A 338 11.11 19.39 -0.17
N ALA A 339 11.62 19.72 -1.36
CA ALA A 339 11.75 21.11 -1.80
C ALA A 339 10.38 21.81 -1.92
N GLN A 340 9.37 21.12 -2.50
CA GLN A 340 8.02 21.65 -2.63
C GLN A 340 7.36 21.89 -1.26
N ALA A 341 7.54 20.97 -0.32
CA ALA A 341 7.05 21.14 1.04
C ALA A 341 7.64 22.40 1.68
N ILE A 342 8.98 22.51 1.72
CA ILE A 342 9.68 23.66 2.31
C ILE A 342 9.23 24.98 1.69
N GLN A 343 9.14 25.04 0.36
CA GLN A 343 8.75 26.26 -0.37
C GLN A 343 7.24 26.52 -0.33
N LYS A 344 6.44 25.57 0.19
CA LYS A 344 4.97 25.57 0.19
C LYS A 344 4.37 25.90 -1.18
N ARG A 345 5.02 25.45 -2.26
CA ARG A 345 4.61 25.71 -3.64
C ARG A 345 4.95 24.53 -4.55
N PRO A 346 4.12 24.27 -5.57
CA PRO A 346 4.41 23.22 -6.55
C PRO A 346 5.63 23.56 -7.40
N ASP A 347 6.45 22.55 -7.71
CA ASP A 347 7.49 22.65 -8.74
C ASP A 347 6.80 22.78 -10.11
N PRO A 348 7.10 23.82 -10.91
CA PRO A 348 6.54 23.97 -12.26
C PRO A 348 6.77 22.75 -13.15
N GLY A 349 7.91 22.06 -13.01
CA GLY A 349 8.30 20.90 -13.81
C GLY A 349 7.68 19.58 -13.33
N ARG A 350 7.29 19.46 -12.06
CA ARG A 350 6.72 18.24 -11.45
C ARG A 350 5.51 18.54 -10.57
N LYS A 351 4.50 19.15 -11.18
CA LYS A 351 3.21 19.47 -10.52
C LYS A 351 2.46 18.22 -10.06
N ASP A 352 2.76 17.05 -10.64
CA ASP A 352 2.21 15.74 -10.27
C ASP A 352 2.62 15.28 -8.87
N LEU A 353 3.64 15.89 -8.26
CA LEU A 353 4.10 15.62 -6.90
C LEU A 353 3.42 16.51 -5.83
N TRP A 354 2.63 17.51 -6.24
CA TRP A 354 1.95 18.41 -5.31
C TRP A 354 0.45 18.12 -5.24
N CYS A 355 -0.10 18.02 -4.03
CA CYS A 355 -1.53 17.83 -3.81
C CYS A 355 -2.33 19.04 -4.33
N PRO A 356 -3.29 18.85 -5.26
CA PRO A 356 -4.07 19.95 -5.82
C PRO A 356 -5.26 20.37 -4.94
N PHE A 357 -5.49 19.70 -3.82
CA PHE A 357 -6.53 20.00 -2.85
C PHE A 357 -5.94 20.68 -1.60
N PRO A 358 -6.71 21.52 -0.89
CA PRO A 358 -6.29 22.05 0.40
C PRO A 358 -6.10 20.87 1.37
N LEU A 359 -4.93 20.83 2.00
CA LEU A 359 -4.64 19.87 3.08
C LEU A 359 -4.95 20.53 4.41
N GLU A 360 -5.44 19.74 5.37
CA GLU A 360 -5.52 20.18 6.76
C GLU A 360 -4.12 20.48 7.31
N ALA A 361 -4.02 21.46 8.20
CA ALA A 361 -2.75 22.01 8.65
C ALA A 361 -1.79 20.94 9.21
N ASP A 362 -2.31 19.99 10.00
CA ASP A 362 -1.51 19.00 10.73
C ASP A 362 -0.71 18.06 9.82
N ALA A 363 -1.37 17.50 8.79
CA ALA A 363 -0.70 16.58 7.84
C ALA A 363 0.38 17.28 7.00
N SER A 364 0.20 18.57 6.72
CA SER A 364 1.18 19.38 5.99
C SER A 364 2.38 19.77 6.86
N VAL A 365 2.14 20.05 8.14
CA VAL A 365 3.16 20.52 9.10
C VAL A 365 4.07 19.37 9.53
N GLU A 366 3.55 18.17 9.79
CA GLU A 366 4.40 17.03 10.15
C GLU A 366 5.32 16.58 9.02
N PHE A 367 4.79 16.47 7.79
CA PHE A 367 5.60 16.17 6.61
C PHE A 367 6.65 17.26 6.35
N LEU A 368 6.31 18.52 6.56
CA LEU A 368 7.22 19.66 6.43
C LEU A 368 8.34 19.62 7.47
N ASN A 369 8.01 19.43 8.75
CA ASN A 369 8.99 19.36 9.84
C ASN A 369 9.96 18.18 9.64
N ALA A 370 9.43 17.03 9.25
CA ALA A 370 10.23 15.87 8.87
C ALA A 370 11.16 16.14 7.68
N SER A 371 10.64 16.84 6.66
CA SER A 371 11.38 17.20 5.45
C SER A 371 12.49 18.21 5.71
N ILE A 372 12.27 19.16 6.62
CA ILE A 372 13.27 20.13 7.08
C ILE A 372 14.37 19.40 7.86
N ALA A 373 14.02 18.61 8.88
CA ALA A 373 14.99 17.85 9.67
C ALA A 373 15.86 16.91 8.81
N ALA A 374 15.24 16.25 7.81
CA ALA A 374 15.95 15.38 6.87
C ALA A 374 16.86 16.14 5.91
N ARG A 375 16.57 17.41 5.60
CA ARG A 375 17.47 18.29 4.83
C ARG A 375 18.61 18.76 5.71
N ASP A 376 18.35 19.19 6.93
CA ASP A 376 19.37 19.71 7.84
C ASP A 376 20.41 18.63 8.17
N ALA A 377 19.97 17.39 8.39
CA ALA A 377 20.89 16.26 8.55
C ALA A 377 21.76 16.01 7.29
N ARG A 378 21.19 16.17 6.09
CA ARG A 378 21.93 16.01 4.82
C ARG A 378 22.89 17.17 4.55
N VAL A 379 22.48 18.39 4.86
CA VAL A 379 23.33 19.58 4.74
C VAL A 379 24.48 19.46 5.73
N ALA A 380 24.21 19.12 6.98
CA ALA A 380 25.26 18.87 7.98
C ALA A 380 26.23 17.76 7.52
N GLU A 381 25.73 16.64 6.99
CA GLU A 381 26.58 15.57 6.50
C GLU A 381 27.39 15.97 5.25
N ALA A 382 26.79 16.70 4.32
CA ALA A 382 27.47 17.22 3.14
C ALA A 382 28.51 18.30 3.49
N GLU A 383 28.21 19.17 4.46
CA GLU A 383 29.13 20.17 5.01
C GLU A 383 30.30 19.51 5.71
N ILE A 384 30.06 18.50 6.57
CA ILE A 384 31.12 17.70 7.18
C ILE A 384 31.98 17.07 6.09
N THR A 385 31.37 16.42 5.09
CA THR A 385 32.11 15.75 4.00
C THR A 385 32.90 16.73 3.12
N ALA A 386 32.34 17.93 2.89
CA ALA A 386 32.98 19.00 2.14
C ALA A 386 34.13 19.65 2.92
N ALA A 387 33.99 19.77 4.25
CA ALA A 387 35.00 20.30 5.15
C ALA A 387 36.16 19.32 5.41
N LEU A 388 35.98 18.02 5.17
CA LEU A 388 37.08 17.06 5.26
C LEU A 388 38.18 17.38 4.24
N THR A 389 39.39 17.56 4.74
CA THR A 389 40.61 17.65 3.92
C THR A 389 40.88 16.33 3.19
N GLN A 390 41.72 16.36 2.16
CA GLN A 390 42.03 15.17 1.36
C GLN A 390 42.66 14.04 2.19
N ALA A 391 43.39 14.38 3.26
CA ALA A 391 43.94 13.44 4.23
C ALA A 391 42.85 12.84 5.14
N GLU A 392 41.92 13.67 5.64
CA GLU A 392 40.82 13.21 6.50
C GLU A 392 39.79 12.37 5.73
N ARG A 393 39.57 12.65 4.44
CA ARG A 393 38.76 11.79 3.56
C ARG A 393 39.37 10.40 3.37
N ARG A 394 40.71 10.33 3.26
CA ARG A 394 41.43 9.04 3.19
C ARG A 394 41.37 8.31 4.51
N ALA A 395 41.59 9.00 5.63
CA ALA A 395 41.49 8.42 6.97
C ALA A 395 40.06 7.91 7.29
N THR A 396 39.01 8.63 6.89
CA THR A 396 37.62 8.16 7.08
C THR A 396 37.27 6.98 6.17
N LEU A 397 37.86 6.88 4.97
CA LEU A 397 37.74 5.70 4.12
C LEU A 397 38.49 4.50 4.71
N GLU A 398 39.68 4.72 5.26
CA GLU A 398 40.48 3.70 5.95
C GLU A 398 39.80 3.21 7.23
N LEU A 399 39.27 4.10 8.07
CA LEU A 399 38.49 3.75 9.26
C LEU A 399 37.21 2.97 8.91
N LYS A 400 36.53 3.33 7.80
CA LYS A 400 35.40 2.55 7.29
C LYS A 400 35.84 1.16 6.83
N GLN A 401 36.99 1.02 6.18
CA GLN A 401 37.54 -0.28 5.79
C GLN A 401 38.03 -1.11 6.98
N GLU A 402 38.59 -0.49 8.01
CA GLU A 402 39.01 -1.16 9.25
C GLU A 402 37.82 -1.61 10.10
N SER A 403 36.75 -0.81 10.18
CA SER A 403 35.50 -1.23 10.84
C SER A 403 34.87 -2.47 10.19
N LEU A 404 35.00 -2.61 8.86
CA LEU A 404 34.56 -3.79 8.10
C LEU A 404 35.48 -5.00 8.30
N LYS A 405 36.77 -4.79 8.57
CA LYS A 405 37.73 -5.85 8.91
C LYS A 405 37.54 -6.36 10.34
N HIS A 406 37.30 -5.47 11.29
CA HIS A 406 37.07 -5.84 12.70
C HIS A 406 35.71 -6.50 12.95
N ALA A 407 34.68 -6.21 12.14
CA ALA A 407 33.40 -6.93 12.21
C ALA A 407 33.51 -8.41 11.79
N ASN A 408 34.54 -8.78 11.00
CA ASN A 408 34.78 -10.16 10.55
C ASN A 408 35.90 -10.89 11.30
N SER A 409 36.62 -10.22 12.21
CA SER A 409 37.67 -10.85 13.03
C SER A 409 37.16 -11.16 14.44
N GLY A 410 36.18 -12.05 14.53
CA GLY A 410 35.90 -12.73 15.80
C GLY A 410 37.06 -13.65 16.12
N HIS A 411 37.93 -13.27 17.07
CA HIS A 411 38.94 -14.17 17.60
C HIS A 411 38.23 -15.29 18.38
N VAL A 412 38.13 -16.47 17.77
CA VAL A 412 37.80 -17.70 18.49
C VAL A 412 38.95 -17.99 19.44
N VAL A 413 38.75 -17.70 20.72
CA VAL A 413 39.65 -18.16 21.78
C VAL A 413 39.50 -19.69 21.84
N PRO A 414 40.57 -20.48 21.62
CA PRO A 414 40.47 -21.92 21.71
C PRO A 414 40.16 -22.31 23.16
N LEU A 415 38.97 -22.89 23.39
CA LEU A 415 38.66 -23.55 24.65
C LEU A 415 39.70 -24.64 24.87
N HIS A 416 40.46 -24.54 25.97
CA HIS A 416 41.35 -25.59 26.42
C HIS A 416 40.59 -26.92 26.45
N LYS A 417 41.07 -27.89 25.67
CA LYS A 417 40.59 -29.28 25.76
C LYS A 417 40.78 -29.73 27.20
N LYS A 418 39.68 -29.93 27.93
CA LYS A 418 39.70 -30.59 29.23
C LYS A 418 40.41 -31.93 29.07
N ALA A 419 41.41 -32.17 29.92
CA ALA A 419 42.09 -33.46 29.98
C ALA A 419 41.05 -34.58 30.15
N LYS A 420 41.27 -35.72 29.50
CA LYS A 420 40.39 -36.89 29.63
C LYS A 420 40.36 -37.31 31.08
N VAL A 421 39.18 -37.21 31.70
CA VAL A 421 38.92 -37.66 33.07
C VAL A 421 39.32 -39.13 33.17
N THR A 422 40.19 -39.42 34.13
CA THR A 422 40.69 -40.78 34.36
C THR A 422 39.68 -41.61 35.16
N ALA A 423 39.69 -42.93 34.99
CA ALA A 423 38.76 -43.83 35.69
C ALA A 423 38.84 -43.71 37.23
N ASP A 424 40.00 -43.31 37.76
CA ASP A 424 40.20 -43.10 39.19
C ASP A 424 39.60 -41.78 39.69
N GLU A 425 39.54 -40.73 38.86
CA GLU A 425 38.83 -39.48 39.17
C GLU A 425 37.31 -39.69 39.20
N LEU A 426 36.78 -40.55 38.32
CA LEU A 426 35.36 -40.93 38.34
C LEU A 426 35.01 -41.74 39.61
N LYS A 427 35.89 -42.64 40.06
CA LYS A 427 35.70 -43.38 41.31
C LYS A 427 35.74 -42.47 42.55
N ARG A 428 36.66 -41.49 42.59
CA ARG A 428 36.71 -40.52 43.69
C ARG A 428 35.47 -39.65 43.76
N ASN A 429 34.98 -39.16 42.62
CA ASN A 429 33.75 -38.38 42.58
C ASN A 429 32.50 -39.20 42.95
N ALA A 430 32.44 -40.48 42.54
CA ALA A 430 31.33 -41.36 42.92
C ALA A 430 31.28 -41.67 44.42
N ASN A 431 32.44 -41.76 45.08
CA ASN A 431 32.51 -41.96 46.53
C ASN A 431 32.13 -40.68 47.31
N MET A 432 32.46 -39.48 46.80
CA MET A 432 32.04 -38.21 47.41
C MET A 432 30.51 -38.03 47.49
N PHE A 433 29.75 -38.67 46.61
CA PHE A 433 28.27 -38.61 46.63
C PHE A 433 27.61 -39.71 47.48
N ARG A 434 28.37 -40.72 47.96
CA ARG A 434 27.84 -41.78 48.83
C ARG A 434 27.90 -41.46 50.32
N ASP A 435 28.70 -40.48 50.73
CA ASP A 435 28.83 -40.08 52.14
C ASP A 435 27.84 -38.96 52.54
N GLN A 436 26.85 -38.64 51.68
CA GLN A 436 25.81 -37.64 51.96
C GLN A 436 24.36 -38.14 51.79
N ILE A 437 24.12 -39.46 51.74
CA ILE A 437 22.78 -40.06 51.88
C ILE A 437 22.85 -41.30 52.78
#